data_AF-X0ZIW6-F1
#
_entry.id   AF-X0ZIW6-F1
#
_cell.length_a   1.000
_cell.length_b   1.000
_cell.length_c   1.000
_cell.angle_alpha   90.00
_cell.angle_beta   90.00
_cell.angle_gamma   90.00
#
_symmetry.space_group_name_H-M   'P 1'
#
loop_
_entity.id
_entity.type
_entity.pdbx_description
1 polymer ?
#
loop_
_entity_poly.entity_id
_entity_poly.type
_entity_poly.pdbx_seq_one_letter_code
_entity_poly.pdbx_strand_id
1 'polypeptide(L)'
;MSSPGAAGAAVLVRQYFSDGWYPTGSANPTDSIAPSAALLKAMLVNCADPSITGYTNVPNNHIGWGRIDLDSVLFFSGDTKKLAIIDQETGLSTGQYVE
;
A
#
# COMPACT_ATOMS: atom_id res chain seq x y z
N MET A 1 19.27 -5.89 6.62
CA MET A 1 18.89 -5.85 5.19
C MET A 1 17.36 -5.73 4.98
N SER A 2 16.61 -5.02 5.84
CA SER A 2 15.15 -4.89 5.71
C SER A 2 14.72 -3.78 4.75
N SER A 3 15.41 -2.63 4.76
CA SER A 3 15.15 -1.48 3.91
C SER A 3 15.09 -1.78 2.39
N PRO A 4 16.04 -2.54 1.79
CA PRO A 4 15.95 -2.86 0.36
C PRO A 4 14.74 -3.75 0.02
N GLY A 5 14.31 -4.63 0.94
CA GLY A 5 13.09 -5.43 0.74
C GLY A 5 11.83 -4.57 0.71
N ALA A 6 11.71 -3.61 1.63
CA ALA A 6 10.62 -2.65 1.64
C ALA A 6 10.62 -1.74 0.39
N ALA A 7 11.80 -1.34 -0.08
CA ALA A 7 11.93 -0.58 -1.32
C ALA A 7 11.48 -1.39 -2.55
N GLY A 8 11.87 -2.66 -2.65
CA GLY A 8 11.41 -3.57 -3.71
C GLY A 8 9.89 -3.76 -3.69
N ALA A 9 9.31 -3.93 -2.51
CA ALA A 9 7.85 -4.03 -2.35
C ALA A 9 7.15 -2.74 -2.83
N ALA A 10 7.67 -1.56 -2.48
CA ALA A 10 7.13 -0.29 -2.96
C ALA A 10 7.19 -0.16 -4.49
N VAL A 11 8.25 -0.68 -5.12
CA VAL A 11 8.39 -0.69 -6.58
C VAL A 11 7.34 -1.59 -7.24
N LEU A 12 7.07 -2.77 -6.68
CA LEU A 12 6.01 -3.66 -7.18
C LEU A 12 4.62 -3.02 -7.07
N VAL A 13 4.33 -2.35 -5.95
CA VAL A 13 3.08 -1.59 -5.79
C VAL A 13 2.99 -0.46 -6.82
N ARG A 14 4.09 0.26 -7.06
CA ARG A 14 4.13 1.30 -8.09
C ARG A 14 3.86 0.73 -9.47
N GLN A 15 4.51 -0.38 -9.82
CA GLN A 15 4.31 -1.06 -11.08
C GLN A 15 2.88 -1.55 -11.25
N TYR A 16 2.27 -2.11 -10.19
CA TYR A 16 0.87 -2.54 -10.20
C TYR A 16 -0.09 -1.40 -10.61
N PHE A 17 0.11 -0.18 -10.12
CA PHE A 17 -0.68 0.97 -10.56
C PHE A 17 -0.28 1.50 -11.94
N SER A 18 1.02 1.58 -12.25
CA SER A 18 1.50 2.11 -13.53
C SER A 18 1.16 1.21 -14.72
N ASP A 19 1.12 -0.10 -14.54
CA ASP A 19 0.72 -1.06 -15.56
C ASP A 19 -0.81 -1.23 -15.62
N GLY A 20 -1.56 -0.50 -14.78
CA GLY A 20 -3.02 -0.42 -14.81
C GLY A 20 -3.73 -1.69 -14.35
N TRP A 21 -3.21 -2.36 -13.32
CA TRP A 21 -3.86 -3.55 -12.75
C TRP A 21 -5.09 -3.21 -11.89
N TYR A 22 -5.10 -2.05 -11.24
CA TYR A 22 -6.25 -1.52 -10.53
C TYR A 22 -7.13 -0.70 -11.49
N PRO A 23 -8.48 -0.82 -11.45
CA PRO A 23 -9.30 -1.47 -10.43
C PRO A 23 -9.78 -2.89 -10.78
N THR A 24 -9.44 -3.39 -11.96
CA THR A 24 -10.06 -4.62 -12.51
C THR A 24 -9.36 -5.90 -12.07
N GLY A 25 -8.13 -5.79 -11.55
CA GLY A 25 -7.27 -6.92 -11.21
C GLY A 25 -6.60 -7.54 -12.44
N SER A 26 -6.65 -6.87 -13.60
CA SER A 26 -6.02 -7.26 -14.85
C SER A 26 -5.37 -6.05 -15.49
N ALA A 27 -4.16 -6.19 -16.03
CA ALA A 27 -3.44 -5.07 -16.64
C ALA A 27 -4.22 -4.47 -17.82
N ASN A 28 -4.55 -3.18 -17.70
CA ASN A 28 -5.18 -2.39 -18.74
C ASN A 28 -4.51 -1.00 -18.79
N PRO A 29 -3.84 -0.63 -19.89
CA PRO A 29 -3.14 0.66 -19.99
C PRO A 29 -4.03 1.89 -19.74
N THR A 30 -5.35 1.81 -19.99
CA THR A 30 -6.25 2.94 -19.71
C THR A 30 -6.51 3.18 -18.22
N ASP A 31 -6.23 2.17 -17.39
CA ASP A 31 -6.39 2.22 -15.94
C ASP A 31 -5.07 2.58 -15.23
N SER A 32 -4.05 3.00 -16.00
CA SER A 32 -2.74 3.40 -15.47
C SER A 32 -2.88 4.63 -14.57
N ILE A 33 -2.27 4.55 -13.38
CA ILE A 33 -2.20 5.63 -12.41
C ILE A 33 -0.73 5.87 -12.05
N ALA A 34 -0.34 7.13 -11.88
CA ALA A 34 0.94 7.53 -11.31
C ALA A 34 0.77 7.75 -9.79
N PRO A 35 1.01 6.73 -8.93
CA PRO A 35 0.67 6.84 -7.52
C PRO A 35 1.58 7.83 -6.79
N SER A 36 1.01 8.58 -5.86
CA SER A 36 1.78 9.45 -4.97
C SER A 36 2.64 8.64 -4.00
N ALA A 37 3.65 9.27 -3.43
CA ALA A 37 4.45 8.66 -2.35
C ALA A 37 3.59 8.34 -1.11
N ALA A 38 2.49 9.08 -0.89
CA ALA A 38 1.57 8.84 0.20
C ALA A 38 0.74 7.57 -0.05
N LEU A 39 0.24 7.36 -1.27
CA LEU A 39 -0.46 6.13 -1.63
C LEU A 39 0.46 4.91 -1.53
N LEU A 40 1.70 4.99 -2.04
CA LEU A 40 2.67 3.89 -1.90
C LEU A 40 2.92 3.53 -0.42
N LYS A 41 3.06 4.54 0.45
CA LYS A 41 3.19 4.30 1.90
C LYS A 41 1.91 3.70 2.50
N ALA A 42 0.74 4.20 2.11
CA ALA A 42 -0.54 3.69 2.58
C ALA A 42 -0.70 2.20 2.24
N MET A 43 -0.34 1.78 1.03
CA MET A 43 -0.35 0.38 0.62
C MET A 43 0.58 -0.48 1.50
N LEU A 44 1.82 -0.04 1.73
CA LEU A 44 2.76 -0.80 2.56
C LEU A 44 2.34 -0.89 4.03
N VAL A 45 1.70 0.15 4.57
CA VAL A 45 1.16 0.14 5.94
C VAL A 45 -0.09 -0.74 6.03
N ASN A 46 -1.01 -0.62 5.07
CA ASN A 46 -2.25 -1.39 5.05
C ASN A 46 -2.02 -2.89 4.83
N CYS A 47 -0.96 -3.24 4.09
CA CYS A 47 -0.57 -4.63 3.85
C CYS A 47 0.26 -5.25 4.99
N ALA A 48 0.57 -4.49 6.04
CA ALA A 48 1.42 -4.97 7.09
C ALA A 48 0.69 -6.02 7.94
N ASP A 49 1.25 -7.23 7.97
CA ASP A 49 0.77 -8.35 8.75
C ASP A 49 1.30 -8.23 10.21
N PRO A 50 0.41 -8.02 11.20
CA PRO A 50 0.79 -7.85 12.59
C PRO A 50 0.96 -9.18 13.34
N SER A 51 0.78 -10.33 12.68
CA SER A 51 0.79 -11.67 13.32
C SER A 51 2.19 -12.17 13.71
N ILE A 52 2.95 -11.32 14.40
CA ILE A 52 4.31 -11.62 14.86
C ILE A 52 4.25 -12.01 16.34
N THR A 53 4.64 -13.25 16.63
CA THR A 53 4.62 -13.79 18.00
C THR A 53 5.41 -12.90 18.95
N GLY A 54 4.81 -12.54 20.08
CA GLY A 54 5.42 -11.66 21.09
C GLY A 54 5.12 -10.17 20.92
N TYR A 55 4.42 -9.76 19.85
CA TYR A 55 4.02 -8.37 19.62
C TYR A 55 2.52 -8.28 19.31
N THR A 56 1.72 -7.77 20.25
CA THR A 56 0.24 -7.75 20.12
C THR A 56 -0.37 -6.36 19.94
N ASN A 57 0.39 -5.30 20.23
CA ASN A 57 -0.11 -3.93 20.23
C ASN A 57 0.48 -3.17 19.04
N VAL A 58 -0.15 -3.23 17.87
CA VAL A 58 0.28 -2.45 16.70
C VAL A 58 -0.48 -1.11 16.58
N PRO A 59 0.17 -0.02 16.15
CA PRO A 59 1.59 0.07 15.86
C PRO A 59 2.46 0.11 17.14
N ASN A 60 3.70 -0.39 17.08
CA ASN A 60 4.68 -0.25 18.17
C ASN A 60 6.13 -0.05 17.67
N ASN A 61 7.03 0.25 18.60
CA ASN A 61 8.44 0.56 18.30
C ASN A 61 9.30 -0.67 17.95
N HIS A 62 8.75 -1.88 17.99
CA HIS A 62 9.47 -3.10 17.63
C HIS A 62 9.19 -3.55 16.20
N ILE A 63 7.92 -3.53 15.79
CA ILE A 63 7.48 -4.04 14.48
C ILE A 63 6.77 -3.00 13.62
N GLY A 64 6.59 -1.77 14.12
CA GLY A 64 5.78 -0.76 13.44
C GLY A 64 4.36 -1.29 13.27
N TRP A 65 3.90 -1.33 12.03
CA TRP A 65 2.60 -1.88 11.64
C TRP A 65 2.61 -3.40 11.38
N GLY A 66 3.79 -4.02 11.28
CA GLY A 66 3.94 -5.43 10.95
C GLY A 66 4.89 -5.70 9.79
N ARG A 67 4.83 -6.93 9.27
CA ARG A 67 5.62 -7.38 8.11
C ARG A 67 4.87 -7.09 6.82
N ILE A 68 5.55 -6.56 5.80
CA ILE A 68 4.94 -6.32 4.48
C ILE A 68 4.43 -7.65 3.89
N ASP A 69 3.15 -7.66 3.51
CA ASP A 69 2.46 -8.76 2.83
C ASP A 69 1.60 -8.22 1.67
N LEU A 70 2.22 -8.00 0.51
CA LEU A 70 1.57 -7.34 -0.63
C LEU A 70 0.33 -8.07 -1.16
N ASP A 71 0.27 -9.39 -1.01
CA ASP A 71 -0.88 -10.21 -1.43
C ASP A 71 -2.18 -9.78 -0.74
N SER A 72 -2.09 -9.21 0.47
CA SER A 72 -3.25 -8.73 1.22
C SER A 72 -3.89 -7.46 0.62
N VAL A 73 -3.21 -6.74 -0.27
CA VAL A 73 -3.67 -5.45 -0.83
C VAL A 73 -3.62 -5.35 -2.35
N LEU A 74 -2.78 -6.13 -3.04
CA LEU A 74 -2.76 -6.15 -4.49
C LEU A 74 -3.91 -7.02 -4.99
N PHE A 75 -4.93 -6.38 -5.55
CA PHE A 75 -6.11 -7.07 -6.07
C PHE A 75 -5.84 -7.63 -7.47
N PHE A 76 -6.08 -8.91 -7.66
CA PHE A 76 -6.05 -9.56 -8.97
C PHE A 76 -7.40 -10.17 -9.33
N SER A 77 -7.63 -10.36 -10.64
CA SER A 77 -8.87 -10.92 -11.14
C SER A 77 -9.09 -12.32 -10.56
N GLY A 78 -10.24 -12.52 -9.89
CA GLY A 78 -10.56 -13.76 -9.18
C GLY A 78 -10.44 -13.64 -7.65
N ASP A 79 -9.79 -12.60 -7.14
CA ASP A 79 -9.69 -12.39 -5.70
C ASP A 79 -11.05 -12.01 -5.09
N THR A 80 -11.28 -12.51 -3.88
CA THR A 80 -12.50 -12.19 -3.13
C THR A 80 -12.40 -10.84 -2.43
N LYS A 81 -11.19 -10.46 -1.98
CA LYS A 81 -10.93 -9.15 -1.37
C LYS A 81 -10.61 -8.15 -2.47
N LYS A 82 -11.32 -7.02 -2.45
CA LYS A 82 -11.07 -5.91 -3.38
C LYS A 82 -10.27 -4.82 -2.70
N LEU A 83 -9.61 -4.01 -3.52
CA LEU A 83 -8.91 -2.81 -3.10
C LEU A 83 -9.79 -1.58 -3.38
N ALA A 84 -9.78 -0.62 -2.48
CA ALA A 84 -10.27 0.73 -2.73
C ALA A 84 -9.14 1.71 -2.38
N ILE A 85 -8.85 2.64 -3.30
CA ILE A 85 -7.80 3.64 -3.10
C ILE A 85 -8.36 5.05 -3.20
N ILE A 86 -7.77 5.96 -2.43
CA ILE A 86 -7.95 7.40 -2.55
C ILE A 86 -6.54 7.97 -2.55
N ASP A 87 -6.14 8.59 -3.66
CA ASP A 87 -4.86 9.28 -3.78
C ASP A 87 -5.09 10.80 -3.83
N GLN A 88 -4.76 11.49 -2.73
CA GLN A 88 -4.93 12.95 -2.63
C GLN A 88 -3.60 13.64 -2.86
N GLU A 89 -3.41 14.21 -4.05
CA GLU A 89 -2.15 14.84 -4.45
C GLU A 89 -1.94 16.23 -3.84
N THR A 90 -3.02 16.97 -3.55
CA THR A 90 -2.95 18.34 -3.01
C THR A 90 -2.35 18.40 -1.60
N GLY A 91 -2.46 17.32 -0.82
CA GLY A 91 -1.96 17.24 0.55
C GLY A 91 -2.64 18.20 1.53
N LEU A 92 -2.00 18.44 2.68
CA LEU A 92 -2.40 19.42 3.69
C LEU A 92 -1.32 20.49 3.81
N SER A 93 -1.74 21.76 3.93
CA SER A 93 -0.83 22.83 4.33
C SER A 93 -0.43 22.67 5.79
N THR A 94 0.76 23.15 6.18
CA THR A 94 1.21 23.15 7.57
C THR A 94 0.17 23.86 8.46
N GLY A 95 -0.38 23.13 9.44
CA GLY A 95 -1.39 23.63 10.37
C GLY A 95 -2.85 23.49 9.91
N GLN A 96 -3.11 22.95 8.71
CA GLN A 96 -4.46 22.65 8.23
C GLN A 96 -5.00 21.37 8.91
N TYR A 97 -6.23 21.45 9.43
CA TYR A 97 -7.00 20.30 9.92
C TYR A 97 -8.46 20.41 9.49
N VAL A 98 -9.19 19.29 9.50
CA VAL A 98 -10.64 19.22 9.35
C VAL A 98 -11.19 18.67 10.68
N GLU A 99 -12.19 19.34 11.24
CA GLU A 99 -12.89 18.90 12.47
C GLU A 99 -13.76 17.65 12.23
#